data_AF-A0A1V5X6M1-F1
#
_entry.id   AF-A0A1V5X6M1-F1
#
_cell.length_a   1.000
_cell.length_b   1.000
_cell.length_c   1.000
_cell.angle_alpha   90.00
_cell.angle_beta   90.00
_cell.angle_gamma   90.00
#
_symmetry.space_group_name_H-M   'P 1'
#
loop_
_entity.id
_entity.type
_entity.pdbx_description
1 polymer ?
#
loop_
_entity_poly.entity_id
_entity_poly.type
_entity_poly.pdbx_seq_one_letter_code
_entity_poly.pdbx_strand_id
1 'polypeptide(L)'
;MAASDPALPFPTVPWLWHSGWVLARHFPVFFVLFGSLLAGCDDKPPKPSWPPPPPARTDLQEDASLSKIFGIDASETPVDPPAPAGDFKRELAAFTSLDACVADRAPFDSVVGDAIDALGYDTLQRDSCRVLQAAREKNAALCEPILSSSLRHHCQSTVAVTLANPLLCPMVGANHDPLCIALARRDDRLCVSVASTDRVTCRAILSREPSACGQDARCARKAQRWKTFLPDNIERPQLGTRATVRMADLSDGGLLGEREYDLSRVIQGATVRHSPSGLQLELGESSSAAWPPSSMLTNPRISFRMQATPAVVRQGKHPIAMDAVAFEILIPHRPMTTSEIIHGSIVLDVDMLGLELGEPVRFVLETDVGPIISKQHLRLEVNTFVRDVVKIGPSIPSD
;
A
#
# COMPACT_ATOMS: atom_id res chain seq x y z
N MET A 1 -24.96 62.89 -16.71
CA MET A 1 -25.46 62.48 -15.37
C MET A 1 -25.34 60.96 -15.33
N ALA A 2 -24.19 60.47 -14.87
CA ALA A 2 -24.01 59.77 -13.58
C ALA A 2 -23.99 58.26 -13.84
N ALA A 3 -23.05 57.44 -13.37
CA ALA A 3 -21.88 57.67 -12.54
C ALA A 3 -20.82 56.60 -12.89
N SER A 4 -19.57 57.03 -12.89
CA SER A 4 -18.36 56.22 -12.99
C SER A 4 -17.94 55.76 -11.60
N ASP A 5 -17.84 54.45 -11.36
CA ASP A 5 -17.27 53.91 -10.13
C ASP A 5 -15.75 53.66 -10.27
N PRO A 6 -14.95 54.06 -9.26
CA PRO A 6 -13.50 54.08 -9.35
C PRO A 6 -12.83 52.77 -8.92
N ALA A 7 -11.68 52.52 -9.55
CA ALA A 7 -10.74 51.47 -9.20
C ALA A 7 -10.18 51.65 -7.78
N LEU A 8 -10.13 50.55 -7.02
CA LEU A 8 -9.46 50.47 -5.73
C LEU A 8 -7.95 50.23 -5.91
N PRO A 9 -7.08 50.91 -5.15
CA PRO A 9 -5.63 50.69 -5.19
C PRO A 9 -5.20 49.50 -4.32
N PHE A 10 -4.35 48.65 -4.88
CA PHE A 10 -3.61 47.62 -4.15
C PHE A 10 -2.53 48.26 -3.25
N PRO A 11 -2.38 47.84 -1.98
CA PRO A 11 -1.26 48.28 -1.15
C PRO A 11 0.03 47.55 -1.54
N THR A 12 1.01 48.32 -2.01
CA THR A 12 2.42 47.95 -2.12
C THR A 12 3.02 47.81 -0.72
N VAL A 13 3.43 46.60 -0.34
CA VAL A 13 4.24 46.36 0.87
C VAL A 13 5.72 46.30 0.47
N PRO A 14 6.58 47.16 1.03
CA PRO A 14 8.02 47.13 0.78
C PRO A 14 8.70 46.09 1.67
N TRP A 15 9.24 45.04 1.06
CA TRP A 15 10.17 44.12 1.73
C TRP A 15 11.55 44.78 1.79
N LEU A 16 11.81 45.45 2.91
CA LEU A 16 13.12 45.98 3.29
C LEU A 16 13.97 44.85 3.89
N TRP A 17 15.18 44.75 3.34
CA TRP A 17 16.33 44.00 3.82
C TRP A 17 16.53 44.11 5.34
N HIS A 18 16.81 42.98 5.99
CA HIS A 18 17.74 42.95 7.13
C HIS A 18 18.73 41.79 6.95
N SER A 19 19.92 42.17 6.50
CA SER A 19 21.16 41.43 6.65
C SER A 19 21.52 41.42 8.13
N GLY A 20 21.66 40.24 8.73
CA GLY A 20 22.07 40.07 10.12
C GLY A 20 23.08 38.94 10.25
N TRP A 21 24.36 39.27 10.02
CA TRP A 21 25.48 38.46 10.44
C TRP A 21 25.53 38.43 11.97
N VAL A 22 25.56 37.25 12.59
CA VAL A 22 26.10 37.10 13.94
C VAL A 22 27.15 35.99 13.95
N LEU A 23 28.35 36.46 14.29
CA LEU A 23 29.60 35.76 14.48
C LEU A 23 29.57 34.75 15.64
N ALA A 24 30.42 33.73 15.46
CA ALA A 24 31.30 33.15 16.47
C ALA A 24 30.68 32.53 17.72
N ARG A 25 30.74 31.19 17.79
CA ARG A 25 31.02 30.49 19.05
C ARG A 25 32.12 29.47 18.87
N HIS A 26 33.27 29.82 19.45
CA HIS A 26 34.42 28.98 19.70
C HIS A 26 34.02 27.72 20.49
N PHE A 27 34.33 26.55 19.95
CA PHE A 27 34.44 25.32 20.74
C PHE A 27 35.90 25.19 21.22
N PRO A 28 36.15 25.06 22.54
CA PRO A 28 37.49 24.83 23.05
C PRO A 28 37.93 23.40 22.76
N VAL A 29 39.03 23.28 22.02
CA VAL A 29 39.84 22.08 21.88
C VAL A 29 40.50 21.80 23.23
N PHE A 30 39.97 20.84 23.99
CA PHE A 30 40.66 20.28 25.16
C PHE A 30 41.58 19.15 24.70
N PHE A 31 42.84 19.50 24.46
CA PHE A 31 43.97 18.58 24.39
C PHE A 31 44.30 18.14 25.82
N VAL A 32 43.99 16.89 26.19
CA VAL A 32 44.52 16.27 27.41
C VAL A 32 45.61 15.28 26.98
N LEU A 33 46.86 15.75 27.10
CA LEU A 33 48.06 14.94 27.16
C LEU A 33 48.10 14.23 28.52
N PHE A 34 47.92 12.91 28.52
CA PHE A 34 48.37 12.06 29.61
C PHE A 34 49.25 10.95 29.02
N GLY A 35 50.56 11.19 29.06
CA GLY A 35 51.55 10.16 28.92
C GLY A 35 51.97 9.67 30.30
N SER A 36 51.93 8.35 30.51
CA SER A 36 53.09 7.54 30.93
C SER A 36 52.65 6.26 31.65
N LEU A 37 53.09 5.14 31.06
CA LEU A 37 53.67 3.94 31.68
C LEU A 37 52.97 3.38 32.93
N LEU A 38 52.43 2.17 32.84
CA LEU A 38 52.67 1.13 33.83
C LEU A 38 52.44 -0.28 33.24
N ALA A 39 53.35 -1.16 33.66
CA ALA A 39 53.50 -2.60 33.52
C ALA A 39 52.24 -3.47 33.37
N GLY A 40 52.44 -4.61 32.70
CA GLY A 40 51.41 -5.57 32.35
C GLY A 40 50.85 -6.43 33.49
N CYS A 41 49.63 -6.90 33.22
CA CYS A 41 49.13 -8.22 33.55
C CYS A 41 48.30 -8.66 32.34
N ASP A 42 48.72 -9.77 31.71
CA ASP A 42 48.03 -10.40 30.59
C ASP A 42 46.83 -11.19 31.12
N ASP A 43 45.87 -10.47 31.73
CA ASP A 43 44.59 -11.03 32.13
C ASP A 43 43.66 -10.96 30.93
N LYS A 44 43.72 -12.01 30.11
CA LYS A 44 42.75 -12.28 29.06
C LYS A 44 41.35 -12.19 29.68
N PRO A 45 40.53 -11.16 29.37
CA PRO A 45 39.19 -11.08 29.94
C PRO A 45 38.44 -12.35 29.53
N PRO A 46 37.77 -13.05 30.47
CA PRO A 46 37.02 -14.24 30.15
C PRO A 46 36.04 -13.87 29.03
N LYS A 47 36.19 -14.58 27.91
CA LYS A 47 35.36 -14.41 26.71
C LYS A 47 33.91 -14.40 27.20
N PRO A 48 33.14 -13.31 27.03
CA PRO A 48 31.75 -13.29 27.46
C PRO A 48 31.07 -14.48 26.78
N SER A 49 30.63 -15.45 27.58
CA SER A 49 29.85 -16.56 27.11
C SER A 49 28.51 -15.97 26.72
N TRP A 50 28.39 -15.57 25.46
CA TRP A 50 27.10 -15.23 24.88
C TRP A 50 26.15 -16.37 25.24
N PRO A 51 24.99 -16.08 25.84
CA PRO A 51 23.96 -17.11 25.98
C PRO A 51 23.77 -17.73 24.60
N PRO A 52 23.65 -19.06 24.50
CA PRO A 52 23.47 -19.72 23.22
C PRO A 52 22.37 -18.96 22.48
N PRO A 53 22.56 -18.67 21.17
CA PRO A 53 21.53 -17.99 20.40
C PRO A 53 20.21 -18.71 20.68
N PRO A 54 19.12 -17.99 20.98
CA PRO A 54 17.83 -18.62 21.21
C PRO A 54 17.61 -19.61 20.06
N PRO A 55 17.15 -20.85 20.33
CA PRO A 55 16.99 -21.85 19.30
C PRO A 55 16.24 -21.18 18.15
N ALA A 56 16.85 -21.24 16.96
CA ALA A 56 16.27 -20.63 15.77
C ALA A 56 14.81 -21.07 15.74
N ARG A 57 13.88 -20.11 15.82
CA ARG A 57 12.47 -20.41 15.60
C ARG A 57 12.42 -20.97 14.20
N THR A 58 12.23 -22.27 14.09
CA THR A 58 11.84 -22.89 12.84
C THR A 58 10.53 -22.23 12.49
N ASP A 59 10.54 -21.31 11.53
CA ASP A 59 9.33 -20.88 10.86
C ASP A 59 8.71 -22.16 10.31
N LEU A 60 7.72 -22.67 11.04
CA LEU A 60 6.87 -23.73 10.57
C LEU A 60 6.22 -23.15 9.32
N GLN A 61 6.62 -23.66 8.16
CA GLN A 61 5.91 -23.45 6.91
C GLN A 61 4.46 -23.89 7.16
N GLU A 62 3.62 -22.91 7.41
CA GLU A 62 2.19 -23.05 7.62
C GLU A 62 1.56 -23.71 6.38
N ASP A 63 0.72 -24.71 6.65
CA ASP A 63 -0.52 -25.00 5.92
C ASP A 63 -0.61 -26.12 4.88
N ALA A 64 0.34 -27.06 4.80
CA ALA A 64 0.05 -28.29 4.03
C ALA A 64 0.62 -29.60 4.57
N SER A 65 1.68 -29.54 5.39
CA SER A 65 2.41 -30.74 5.83
C SER A 65 2.00 -31.24 7.21
N LEU A 66 1.53 -30.37 8.11
CA LEU A 66 1.15 -30.76 9.48
C LEU A 66 -0.15 -31.56 9.53
N SER A 67 -1.16 -31.18 8.76
CA SER A 67 -2.43 -31.90 8.66
C SER A 67 -2.25 -33.35 8.19
N LYS A 68 -1.32 -33.59 7.26
CA LYS A 68 -0.94 -34.95 6.82
C LYS A 68 -0.16 -35.74 7.88
N ILE A 69 0.64 -35.08 8.71
CA ILE A 69 1.45 -35.74 9.75
C ILE A 69 0.59 -36.17 10.95
N PHE A 70 -0.45 -35.41 11.29
CA PHE A 70 -1.32 -35.75 12.42
C PHE A 70 -2.43 -36.75 12.08
N GLY A 71 -2.55 -37.20 10.82
CA GLY A 71 -3.62 -38.12 10.42
C GLY A 71 -5.02 -37.56 10.69
N ILE A 72 -5.12 -36.24 10.88
CA ILE A 72 -6.40 -35.55 10.95
C ILE A 72 -6.79 -35.39 9.49
N ASP A 73 -7.63 -36.31 9.02
CA ASP A 73 -8.42 -36.11 7.82
C ASP A 73 -9.23 -34.83 8.03
N ALA A 74 -8.66 -33.68 7.64
CA ALA A 74 -9.32 -32.38 7.64
C ALA A 74 -10.44 -32.30 6.58
N SER A 75 -10.86 -33.44 6.05
CA SER A 75 -12.10 -33.58 5.31
C SER A 75 -13.25 -33.54 6.30
N GLU A 76 -14.04 -32.47 6.22
CA GLU A 76 -15.38 -32.35 6.80
C GLU A 76 -15.42 -32.11 8.31
N THR A 77 -14.72 -31.08 8.80
CA THR A 77 -15.33 -30.36 9.93
C THR A 77 -16.67 -29.80 9.44
N PRO A 78 -17.81 -30.13 10.08
CA PRO A 78 -19.10 -29.57 9.70
C PRO A 78 -19.00 -28.05 9.71
N VAL A 79 -19.04 -27.43 8.54
CA VAL A 79 -19.02 -25.98 8.41
C VAL A 79 -20.43 -25.51 8.67
N ASP A 80 -20.61 -24.62 9.65
CA ASP A 80 -21.90 -24.00 9.91
C ASP A 80 -22.48 -23.40 8.61
N PRO A 81 -23.80 -23.54 8.38
CA PRO A 81 -24.40 -22.95 7.20
C PRO A 81 -24.11 -21.44 7.17
N PRO A 82 -23.71 -20.88 6.02
CA PRO A 82 -23.41 -19.47 5.93
C PRO A 82 -24.65 -18.65 6.31
N ALA A 83 -24.46 -17.64 7.17
CA ALA A 83 -25.52 -16.67 7.46
C ALA A 83 -26.11 -16.11 6.15
N PRO A 84 -27.42 -15.79 6.10
CA PRO A 84 -28.01 -15.21 4.91
C PRO A 84 -27.31 -13.90 4.52
N ALA A 85 -27.20 -13.63 3.21
CA ALA A 85 -26.47 -12.46 2.72
C ALA A 85 -27.10 -11.11 3.10
N GLY A 86 -28.42 -11.09 3.22
CA GLY A 86 -29.19 -9.85 3.22
C GLY A 86 -29.10 -9.12 1.87
N ASP A 87 -29.69 -7.93 1.81
CA ASP A 87 -29.56 -7.00 0.70
C ASP A 87 -29.18 -5.65 1.28
N PHE A 88 -27.94 -5.23 1.03
CA PHE A 88 -27.41 -4.01 1.65
C PHE A 88 -28.20 -2.76 1.27
N LYS A 89 -28.65 -2.66 0.02
CA LYS A 89 -29.44 -1.52 -0.46
C LYS A 89 -30.80 -1.46 0.23
N ARG A 90 -31.47 -2.60 0.40
CA ARG A 90 -32.75 -2.68 1.12
C ARG A 90 -32.60 -2.39 2.59
N GLU A 91 -31.55 -2.91 3.24
CA GLU A 91 -31.25 -2.63 4.64
C GLU A 91 -31.01 -1.14 4.89
N LEU A 92 -30.24 -0.46 4.02
CA LEU A 92 -30.04 0.99 4.10
C LEU A 92 -31.33 1.79 3.89
N ALA A 93 -32.23 1.31 3.03
CA ALA A 93 -33.51 1.96 2.79
C ALA A 93 -34.48 1.79 3.97
N ALA A 94 -34.41 0.65 4.66
CA ALA A 94 -35.23 0.34 5.83
C ALA A 94 -34.68 0.93 7.14
N PHE A 95 -33.41 1.35 7.17
CA PHE A 95 -32.79 1.89 8.37
C PHE A 95 -33.44 3.22 8.80
N THR A 96 -33.95 3.25 10.04
CA THR A 96 -34.61 4.42 10.65
C THR A 96 -33.72 5.09 11.69
N SER A 97 -33.34 4.36 12.74
CA SER A 97 -32.46 4.84 13.81
C SER A 97 -31.59 3.72 14.38
N LEU A 98 -30.52 4.10 15.09
CA LEU A 98 -29.62 3.16 15.75
C LEU A 98 -30.37 2.28 16.77
N ASP A 99 -31.17 2.88 17.65
CA ASP A 99 -31.86 2.14 18.70
C ASP A 99 -32.99 1.24 18.13
N ALA A 100 -33.69 1.67 17.07
CA ALA A 100 -34.65 0.81 16.38
C ALA A 100 -33.96 -0.40 15.72
N CYS A 101 -32.83 -0.16 15.05
CA CYS A 101 -32.03 -1.25 14.46
C CYS A 101 -31.56 -2.27 15.51
N VAL A 102 -31.17 -1.79 16.69
CA VAL A 102 -30.78 -2.65 17.82
C VAL A 102 -32.01 -3.40 18.34
N ALA A 103 -33.12 -2.74 18.61
CA ALA A 103 -34.34 -3.41 19.08
C ALA A 103 -34.81 -4.51 18.10
N ASP A 104 -34.81 -4.23 16.80
CA ASP A 104 -35.21 -5.18 15.76
C ASP A 104 -34.29 -6.40 15.65
N ARG A 105 -33.02 -6.27 16.05
CA ARG A 105 -32.01 -7.35 16.02
C ARG A 105 -31.78 -8.00 17.38
N ALA A 106 -32.43 -7.51 18.43
CA ALA A 106 -32.25 -7.99 19.80
C ALA A 106 -32.67 -9.45 20.00
N PRO A 107 -33.65 -10.00 19.24
CA PRO A 107 -33.89 -11.43 19.23
C PRO A 107 -32.68 -12.16 18.60
N PHE A 108 -31.73 -12.56 19.44
CA PHE A 108 -30.63 -13.43 19.07
C PHE A 108 -30.81 -14.79 19.74
N ASP A 109 -30.32 -15.86 19.10
CA ASP A 109 -30.22 -17.17 19.74
C ASP A 109 -29.39 -17.05 21.03
N SER A 110 -29.92 -17.54 22.16
CA SER A 110 -29.27 -17.38 23.45
C SER A 110 -27.88 -18.04 23.50
N VAL A 111 -27.69 -19.16 22.80
CA VAL A 111 -26.41 -19.87 22.75
C VAL A 111 -25.34 -19.03 22.03
N VAL A 112 -25.75 -18.35 20.96
CA VAL A 112 -24.82 -17.45 20.26
C VAL A 112 -24.60 -16.15 21.04
N GLY A 113 -25.60 -15.68 21.78
CA GLY A 113 -25.43 -14.59 22.75
C GLY A 113 -24.37 -14.92 23.80
N ASP A 114 -24.49 -16.08 24.44
CA ASP A 114 -23.50 -16.57 25.41
C ASP A 114 -22.09 -16.70 24.79
N ALA A 115 -22.00 -17.13 23.53
CA ALA A 115 -20.74 -17.20 22.81
C ALA A 115 -20.13 -15.81 22.53
N ILE A 116 -20.95 -14.82 22.15
CA ILE A 116 -20.50 -13.43 21.95
C ILE A 116 -20.05 -12.80 23.28
N ASP A 117 -20.79 -13.06 24.36
CA ASP A 117 -20.44 -12.60 25.70
C ASP A 117 -19.14 -13.25 26.20
N ALA A 118 -18.93 -14.55 25.92
CA ALA A 118 -17.68 -15.24 26.20
C ALA A 118 -16.48 -14.67 25.41
N LEU A 119 -16.72 -14.12 24.22
CA LEU A 119 -15.71 -13.37 23.46
C LEU A 119 -15.49 -11.95 24.01
N GLY A 120 -16.29 -11.50 24.98
CA GLY A 120 -16.18 -10.19 25.62
C GLY A 120 -16.59 -9.03 24.73
N TYR A 121 -17.49 -9.27 23.75
CA TYR A 121 -17.90 -8.25 22.78
C TYR A 121 -19.42 -7.98 22.81
N ASP A 122 -19.88 -7.47 23.95
CA ASP A 122 -21.27 -7.10 24.26
C ASP A 122 -21.86 -6.01 23.35
N THR A 123 -21.01 -5.26 22.63
CA THR A 123 -21.40 -4.17 21.74
C THR A 123 -21.57 -4.56 20.28
N LEU A 124 -21.35 -5.84 19.91
CA LEU A 124 -21.35 -6.31 18.52
C LEU A 124 -22.60 -5.89 17.74
N GLN A 125 -23.77 -6.04 18.35
CA GLN A 125 -25.04 -5.74 17.69
C GLN A 125 -25.23 -4.23 17.47
N ARG A 126 -24.90 -3.42 18.48
CA ARG A 126 -24.95 -1.96 18.37
C ARG A 126 -23.95 -1.44 17.34
N ASP A 127 -22.74 -2.00 17.32
CA ASP A 127 -21.70 -1.65 16.35
C ASP A 127 -22.08 -2.07 14.91
N SER A 128 -22.71 -3.23 14.75
CA SER A 128 -23.26 -3.65 13.45
C SER A 128 -24.34 -2.69 12.94
N CYS A 129 -25.19 -2.18 13.83
CA CYS A 129 -26.17 -1.15 13.48
C CYS A 129 -25.54 0.23 13.21
N ARG A 130 -24.43 0.57 13.90
CA ARG A 130 -23.65 1.78 13.60
C ARG A 130 -23.07 1.76 12.18
N VAL A 131 -22.70 0.59 11.63
CA VAL A 131 -22.28 0.47 10.23
C VAL A 131 -23.39 0.93 9.27
N LEU A 132 -24.63 0.49 9.50
CA LEU A 132 -25.78 0.91 8.68
C LEU A 132 -26.07 2.40 8.86
N GLN A 133 -25.99 2.91 10.09
CA GLN A 133 -26.14 4.33 10.39
C GLN A 133 -25.11 5.17 9.63
N ALA A 134 -23.82 4.82 9.77
CA ALA A 134 -22.71 5.52 9.13
C ALA A 134 -22.86 5.54 7.60
N ALA A 135 -23.23 4.41 7.00
CA ALA A 135 -23.45 4.32 5.56
C ALA A 135 -24.68 5.11 5.10
N ARG A 136 -25.78 5.08 5.87
CA ARG A 136 -27.01 5.83 5.59
C ARG A 136 -26.79 7.33 5.66
N GLU A 137 -26.10 7.79 6.70
CA GLU A 137 -25.73 9.20 6.92
C GLU A 137 -24.51 9.63 6.12
N LYS A 138 -23.84 8.67 5.44
CA LYS A 138 -22.61 8.89 4.67
C LYS A 138 -21.50 9.56 5.49
N ASN A 139 -21.38 9.16 6.76
CA ASN A 139 -20.48 9.78 7.72
C ASN A 139 -19.57 8.73 8.37
N ALA A 140 -18.29 8.72 7.99
CA ALA A 140 -17.29 7.79 8.52
C ALA A 140 -16.95 8.07 10.00
N ALA A 141 -17.16 9.29 10.51
CA ALA A 141 -16.90 9.61 11.92
C ALA A 141 -17.82 8.82 12.88
N LEU A 142 -18.99 8.36 12.41
CA LEU A 142 -19.89 7.50 13.18
C LEU A 142 -19.33 6.09 13.39
N CYS A 143 -18.25 5.71 12.69
CA CYS A 143 -17.54 4.46 12.89
C CYS A 143 -16.54 4.52 14.07
N GLU A 144 -16.12 5.70 14.52
CA GLU A 144 -15.11 5.86 15.59
C GLU A 144 -15.49 5.19 16.93
N PRO A 145 -16.76 5.23 17.39
CA PRO A 145 -17.16 4.57 18.63
C PRO A 145 -17.09 3.03 18.60
N ILE A 146 -16.89 2.40 17.43
CA ILE A 146 -16.76 0.95 17.31
C ILE A 146 -15.43 0.51 17.91
N LEU A 147 -15.49 -0.36 18.92
CA LEU A 147 -14.30 -0.76 19.68
C LEU A 147 -13.39 -1.70 18.88
N SER A 148 -13.98 -2.66 18.17
CA SER A 148 -13.24 -3.60 17.32
C SER A 148 -12.64 -2.86 16.11
N SER A 149 -11.31 -2.87 15.99
CA SER A 149 -10.61 -2.23 14.87
C SER A 149 -11.02 -2.82 13.51
N SER A 150 -11.23 -4.13 13.44
CA SER A 150 -11.66 -4.81 12.21
C SER A 150 -13.07 -4.41 11.81
N LEU A 151 -13.99 -4.29 12.78
CA LEU A 151 -15.37 -3.83 12.51
C LEU A 151 -15.41 -2.34 12.18
N ARG A 152 -14.57 -1.51 12.82
CA ARG A 152 -14.40 -0.09 12.49
C ARG A 152 -13.88 0.11 11.08
N HIS A 153 -12.85 -0.63 10.66
CA HIS A 153 -12.37 -0.62 9.27
C HIS A 153 -13.46 -1.06 8.30
N HIS A 154 -14.22 -2.12 8.64
CA HIS A 154 -15.34 -2.55 7.82
C HIS A 154 -16.42 -1.45 7.68
N CYS A 155 -16.73 -0.73 8.77
CA CYS A 155 -17.64 0.41 8.76
C CYS A 155 -17.15 1.52 7.82
N GLN A 156 -15.88 1.94 7.97
CA GLN A 156 -15.25 2.97 7.13
C GLN A 156 -15.24 2.56 5.66
N SER A 157 -14.85 1.31 5.35
CA SER A 157 -14.89 0.78 3.98
C SER A 157 -16.31 0.80 3.40
N THR A 158 -17.32 0.44 4.21
CA THR A 158 -18.72 0.45 3.78
C THR A 158 -19.20 1.86 3.44
N VAL A 159 -18.82 2.87 4.24
CA VAL A 159 -19.10 4.29 3.95
C VAL A 159 -18.40 4.74 2.68
N ALA A 160 -17.11 4.44 2.53
CA ALA A 160 -16.32 4.77 1.35
C ALA A 160 -16.93 4.19 0.06
N VAL A 161 -17.33 2.91 0.08
CA VAL A 161 -18.01 2.25 -1.04
C VAL A 161 -19.37 2.88 -1.32
N THR A 162 -20.11 3.23 -0.27
CA THR A 162 -21.43 3.88 -0.41
C THR A 162 -21.32 5.25 -1.07
N LEU A 163 -20.27 6.01 -0.73
CA LEU A 163 -19.95 7.31 -1.32
C LEU A 163 -19.24 7.23 -2.67
N ALA A 164 -18.80 6.04 -3.10
CA ALA A 164 -17.89 5.84 -4.22
C ALA A 164 -16.61 6.71 -4.11
N ASN A 165 -16.12 6.90 -2.88
CA ASN A 165 -14.93 7.70 -2.60
C ASN A 165 -13.82 6.83 -1.99
N PRO A 166 -12.81 6.43 -2.79
CA PRO A 166 -11.72 5.56 -2.33
C PRO A 166 -10.79 6.22 -1.31
N LEU A 167 -10.73 7.56 -1.27
CA LEU A 167 -9.86 8.27 -0.32
C LEU A 167 -10.39 8.20 1.13
N LEU A 168 -11.61 7.68 1.32
CA LEU A 168 -12.21 7.41 2.63
C LEU A 168 -11.99 5.96 3.09
N CYS A 169 -11.33 5.14 2.30
CA CYS A 169 -11.01 3.77 2.70
C CYS A 169 -10.08 3.78 3.93
N PRO A 170 -10.15 2.79 4.83
CA PRO A 170 -9.26 2.71 5.98
C PRO A 170 -7.81 2.44 5.53
N MET A 171 -6.85 2.95 6.29
CA MET A 171 -5.43 2.67 6.08
C MET A 171 -5.06 1.30 6.64
N VAL A 172 -4.34 0.51 5.85
CA VAL A 172 -3.73 -0.78 6.24
C VAL A 172 -2.23 -0.66 6.02
N GLY A 173 -1.50 -0.36 7.09
CA GLY A 173 -0.09 0.02 7.02
C GLY A 173 0.06 1.42 6.39
N ALA A 174 0.82 1.52 5.30
CA ALA A 174 1.12 2.80 4.65
C ALA A 174 0.18 3.16 3.48
N ASN A 175 -0.80 2.31 3.16
CA ASN A 175 -1.71 2.46 2.02
C ASN A 175 -3.17 2.26 2.46
N HIS A 176 -4.13 2.68 1.64
CA HIS A 176 -5.54 2.35 1.88
C HIS A 176 -5.82 0.86 1.60
N ASP A 177 -6.86 0.30 2.21
CA ASP A 177 -7.31 -1.08 1.96
C ASP A 177 -7.64 -1.28 0.46
N PRO A 178 -6.87 -2.13 -0.26
CA PRO A 178 -7.04 -2.30 -1.71
C PRO A 178 -8.41 -2.87 -2.08
N LEU A 179 -9.03 -3.69 -1.21
CA LEU A 179 -10.37 -4.21 -1.47
C LEU A 179 -11.38 -3.07 -1.41
N CYS A 180 -11.30 -2.22 -0.38
CA CYS A 180 -12.14 -1.03 -0.28
C CYS A 180 -11.97 -0.11 -1.49
N ILE A 181 -10.72 0.19 -1.91
CA ILE A 181 -10.46 1.07 -3.06
C ILE A 181 -11.13 0.51 -4.31
N ALA A 182 -10.93 -0.79 -4.60
CA ALA A 182 -11.52 -1.44 -5.77
C ALA A 182 -13.05 -1.37 -5.76
N LEU A 183 -13.68 -1.62 -4.61
CA LEU A 183 -15.13 -1.54 -4.45
C LEU A 183 -15.66 -0.09 -4.53
N ALA A 184 -14.97 0.87 -3.93
CA ALA A 184 -15.37 2.27 -3.91
C ALA A 184 -15.23 2.92 -5.28
N ARG A 185 -14.15 2.62 -6.00
CA ARG A 185 -14.02 3.00 -7.42
C ARG A 185 -14.88 2.19 -8.35
N ARG A 186 -15.38 1.05 -7.87
CA ARG A 186 -16.14 0.10 -8.65
C ARG A 186 -15.32 -0.28 -9.87
N ASP A 187 -14.09 -0.76 -9.66
CA ASP A 187 -13.12 -1.09 -10.70
C ASP A 187 -12.44 -2.43 -10.41
N ASP A 188 -12.78 -3.44 -11.20
CA ASP A 188 -12.33 -4.82 -11.02
C ASP A 188 -10.85 -5.03 -11.33
N ARG A 189 -10.24 -4.11 -12.08
CA ARG A 189 -8.81 -4.15 -12.40
C ARG A 189 -7.98 -3.83 -11.16
N LEU A 190 -8.51 -3.00 -10.26
CA LEU A 190 -7.89 -2.70 -8.98
C LEU A 190 -7.85 -3.93 -8.06
N CYS A 191 -8.67 -4.97 -8.31
CA CYS A 191 -8.61 -6.24 -7.58
C CYS A 191 -7.26 -6.96 -7.73
N VAL A 192 -6.39 -6.60 -8.69
CA VAL A 192 -5.03 -7.15 -8.77
C VAL A 192 -4.18 -6.79 -7.54
N SER A 193 -4.47 -5.65 -6.92
CA SER A 193 -3.79 -5.16 -5.71
C SER A 193 -4.30 -5.77 -4.41
N VAL A 194 -5.38 -6.55 -4.47
CA VAL A 194 -5.94 -7.25 -3.32
C VAL A 194 -5.12 -8.53 -3.03
N ALA A 195 -5.05 -8.92 -1.76
CA ALA A 195 -4.46 -10.18 -1.33
C ALA A 195 -5.01 -11.35 -2.16
N SER A 196 -4.16 -12.31 -2.53
CA SER A 196 -4.51 -13.40 -3.46
C SER A 196 -5.78 -14.15 -3.05
N THR A 197 -5.98 -14.38 -1.76
CA THR A 197 -7.15 -15.03 -1.15
C THR A 197 -8.45 -14.24 -1.34
N ASP A 198 -8.39 -12.92 -1.41
CA ASP A 198 -9.55 -12.04 -1.52
C ASP A 198 -9.82 -11.57 -2.96
N ARG A 199 -8.92 -11.82 -3.93
CA ARG A 199 -9.08 -11.38 -5.33
C ARG A 199 -10.34 -11.92 -5.98
N VAL A 200 -10.65 -13.21 -5.74
CA VAL A 200 -11.87 -13.85 -6.27
C VAL A 200 -13.10 -13.16 -5.72
N THR A 201 -13.12 -12.89 -4.42
CA THR A 201 -14.19 -12.14 -3.75
C THR A 201 -14.37 -10.73 -4.33
N CYS A 202 -13.27 -10.00 -4.52
CA CYS A 202 -13.30 -8.66 -5.10
C CYS A 202 -13.96 -8.66 -6.50
N ARG A 203 -13.52 -9.57 -7.37
CA ARG A 203 -14.07 -9.70 -8.72
C ARG A 203 -15.54 -10.12 -8.70
N ALA A 204 -15.91 -11.11 -7.89
CA ALA A 204 -17.30 -11.59 -7.79
C ALA A 204 -18.26 -10.51 -7.29
N ILE A 205 -17.83 -9.66 -6.35
CA ILE A 205 -18.63 -8.52 -5.88
C ILE A 205 -18.83 -7.51 -7.01
N LEU A 206 -17.76 -7.16 -7.73
CA LEU A 206 -17.81 -6.13 -8.79
C LEU A 206 -18.51 -6.61 -10.07
N SER A 207 -18.38 -7.88 -10.44
CA SER A 207 -19.16 -8.50 -11.52
C SER A 207 -20.59 -8.82 -11.10
N ARG A 208 -20.89 -8.75 -9.78
CA ARG A 208 -22.20 -9.07 -9.19
C ARG A 208 -22.64 -10.52 -9.46
N GLU A 209 -21.67 -11.42 -9.57
CA GLU A 209 -21.87 -12.84 -9.86
C GLU A 209 -21.39 -13.71 -8.68
N PRO A 210 -22.29 -14.09 -7.75
CA PRO A 210 -21.94 -15.00 -6.65
C PRO A 210 -21.37 -16.34 -7.10
N SER A 211 -21.73 -16.81 -8.30
CA SER A 211 -21.22 -18.05 -8.89
C SER A 211 -19.72 -17.99 -9.21
N ALA A 212 -19.15 -16.80 -9.41
CA ALA A 212 -17.70 -16.64 -9.64
C ALA A 212 -16.86 -17.01 -8.41
N CYS A 213 -17.48 -17.14 -7.24
CA CYS A 213 -16.86 -17.57 -6.00
C CYS A 213 -16.57 -19.08 -5.91
N GLY A 214 -17.11 -19.89 -6.83
CA GLY A 214 -17.02 -21.34 -6.75
C GLY A 214 -17.67 -21.87 -5.46
N GLN A 215 -16.89 -22.57 -4.63
CA GLN A 215 -17.36 -23.17 -3.37
C GLN A 215 -17.21 -22.25 -2.14
N ASP A 216 -16.66 -21.03 -2.31
CA ASP A 216 -16.53 -20.10 -1.19
C ASP A 216 -17.87 -19.43 -0.87
N ALA A 217 -18.59 -19.99 0.11
CA ALA A 217 -19.86 -19.48 0.60
C ALA A 217 -19.76 -18.05 1.17
N ARG A 218 -18.62 -17.65 1.76
CA ARG A 218 -18.41 -16.31 2.31
C ARG A 218 -18.28 -15.29 1.18
N CYS A 219 -17.54 -15.63 0.13
CA CYS A 219 -17.46 -14.86 -1.11
C CYS A 219 -18.83 -14.69 -1.74
N ALA A 220 -19.57 -15.79 -1.95
CA ALA A 220 -20.88 -15.77 -2.61
C ALA A 220 -21.88 -14.89 -1.84
N ARG A 221 -21.87 -14.99 -0.50
CA ARG A 221 -22.66 -14.14 0.39
C ARG A 221 -22.32 -12.65 0.24
N LYS A 222 -21.04 -12.29 0.22
CA LYS A 222 -20.62 -10.89 0.02
C LYS A 222 -21.05 -10.38 -1.36
N ALA A 223 -20.81 -11.14 -2.42
CA ALA A 223 -21.22 -10.78 -3.77
C ALA A 223 -22.74 -10.56 -3.86
N GLN A 224 -23.52 -11.46 -3.24
CA GLN A 224 -24.98 -11.34 -3.21
C GLN A 224 -25.45 -10.11 -2.42
N ARG A 225 -24.81 -9.80 -1.28
CA ARG A 225 -25.15 -8.64 -0.44
C ARG A 225 -25.00 -7.31 -1.17
N TRP A 226 -23.96 -7.18 -2.01
CA TRP A 226 -23.65 -5.96 -2.77
C TRP A 226 -24.32 -5.89 -4.15
N LYS A 227 -24.90 -7.01 -4.62
CA LYS A 227 -25.44 -7.18 -5.98
C LYS A 227 -26.37 -6.06 -6.43
N THR A 228 -27.32 -5.65 -5.60
CA THR A 228 -28.32 -4.62 -5.94
C THR A 228 -27.84 -3.19 -5.68
N PHE A 229 -26.73 -3.04 -4.95
CA PHE A 229 -26.15 -1.76 -4.58
C PHE A 229 -25.20 -1.23 -5.65
N LEU A 230 -24.36 -2.09 -6.23
CA LEU A 230 -23.39 -1.72 -7.25
C LEU A 230 -24.03 -1.64 -8.65
N PRO A 231 -23.62 -0.67 -9.50
CA PRO A 231 -24.14 -0.54 -10.86
C PRO A 231 -23.70 -1.71 -11.75
N ASP A 232 -24.49 -2.02 -12.79
CA ASP A 232 -24.25 -3.16 -13.70
C ASP A 232 -23.02 -3.00 -14.59
N ASN A 233 -22.73 -1.79 -15.07
CA ASN A 233 -21.61 -1.53 -15.97
C ASN A 233 -21.03 -0.14 -15.72
N ILE A 234 -19.71 -0.08 -15.71
CA ILE A 234 -18.94 1.16 -15.72
C ILE A 234 -17.99 1.02 -16.89
N GLU A 235 -18.10 1.91 -17.88
CA GLU A 235 -17.12 1.97 -18.95
C GLU A 235 -15.76 2.36 -18.37
N ARG A 236 -14.71 1.62 -18.76
CA ARG A 236 -13.36 1.84 -18.24
C ARG A 236 -12.36 1.83 -19.40
N PRO A 237 -11.38 2.74 -19.42
CA PRO A 237 -10.26 2.67 -20.37
C PRO A 237 -9.52 1.35 -20.15
N GLN A 238 -8.89 0.72 -21.13
CA GLN A 238 -8.05 -0.45 -20.84
C GLN A 238 -6.78 0.01 -20.10
N LEU A 239 -6.48 -0.57 -18.94
CA LEU A 239 -5.25 -0.30 -18.20
C LEU A 239 -4.37 -1.54 -18.28
N GLY A 240 -3.12 -1.37 -18.68
CA GLY A 240 -2.10 -2.42 -18.60
C GLY A 240 -1.60 -2.57 -17.16
N THR A 241 -1.13 -3.78 -16.82
CA THR A 241 -0.28 -4.02 -15.64
C THR A 241 0.95 -4.79 -16.10
N ARG A 242 1.69 -4.20 -17.03
CA ARG A 242 2.90 -4.79 -17.58
C ARG A 242 4.11 -4.10 -17.00
N ALA A 243 5.08 -4.90 -16.58
CA ALA A 243 6.41 -4.39 -16.28
C ALA A 243 7.45 -5.38 -16.75
N THR A 244 8.49 -4.86 -17.36
CA THR A 244 9.53 -5.68 -17.98
C THR A 244 10.87 -5.09 -17.61
N VAL A 245 11.77 -5.93 -17.13
CA VAL A 245 13.16 -5.56 -16.87
C VAL A 245 14.04 -6.24 -17.89
N ARG A 246 14.83 -5.45 -18.60
CA ARG A 246 15.92 -5.93 -19.44
C ARG A 246 17.24 -5.61 -18.77
N MET A 247 18.12 -6.61 -18.71
CA MET A 247 19.47 -6.47 -18.17
C MET A 247 20.47 -6.99 -19.18
N ALA A 248 21.51 -6.20 -19.46
CA ALA A 248 22.63 -6.60 -20.29
C ALA A 248 23.94 -6.32 -19.55
N ASP A 249 24.92 -7.21 -19.66
CA ASP A 249 26.24 -6.96 -19.08
C ASP A 249 26.96 -5.91 -19.94
N LEU A 250 27.52 -4.88 -19.30
CA LEU A 250 28.23 -3.80 -19.99
C LEU A 250 29.72 -4.15 -20.09
N SER A 251 30.23 -4.20 -21.30
CA SER A 251 31.66 -4.40 -21.60
C SER A 251 32.23 -3.21 -22.39
N ASP A 252 33.55 -3.11 -22.49
CA ASP A 252 34.21 -2.04 -23.26
C ASP A 252 33.78 -2.03 -24.75
N GLY A 253 33.26 -3.15 -25.27
CA GLY A 253 32.72 -3.29 -26.62
C GLY A 253 31.21 -3.05 -26.77
N GLY A 254 30.51 -2.63 -25.71
CA GLY A 254 29.07 -2.42 -25.69
C GLY A 254 28.29 -3.43 -24.83
N LEU A 255 26.99 -3.53 -25.08
CA LEU A 255 26.06 -4.38 -24.35
C LEU A 255 26.18 -5.85 -24.79
N LEU A 256 26.38 -6.75 -23.82
CA LEU A 256 26.46 -8.19 -24.04
C LEU A 256 25.30 -8.91 -23.35
N GLY A 257 24.65 -9.83 -24.09
CA GLY A 257 23.73 -10.81 -23.53
C GLY A 257 22.50 -10.21 -22.83
N GLU A 258 21.75 -9.35 -23.51
CA GLU A 258 20.49 -8.81 -22.99
C GLU A 258 19.51 -9.94 -22.64
N ARG A 259 18.97 -9.89 -21.42
CA ARG A 259 17.93 -10.82 -20.94
C ARG A 259 16.72 -10.03 -20.49
N GLU A 260 15.55 -10.50 -20.90
CA GLU A 260 14.26 -9.93 -20.55
C GLU A 260 13.60 -10.74 -19.42
N TYR A 261 13.05 -10.03 -18.44
CA TYR A 261 12.35 -10.60 -17.28
C TYR A 261 10.99 -9.92 -17.14
N ASP A 262 9.92 -10.74 -17.10
CA ASP A 262 8.55 -10.26 -16.91
C ASP A 262 8.23 -10.07 -15.43
N LEU A 263 7.93 -8.84 -15.04
CA LEU A 263 7.53 -8.42 -13.70
C LEU A 263 6.01 -8.14 -13.59
N SER A 264 5.22 -8.44 -14.62
CA SER A 264 3.78 -8.14 -14.65
C SER A 264 2.99 -8.82 -13.52
N ARG A 265 3.49 -9.94 -12.97
CA ARG A 265 2.85 -10.63 -11.84
C ARG A 265 3.11 -9.98 -10.48
N VAL A 266 4.13 -9.14 -10.39
CA VAL A 266 4.60 -8.54 -9.12
C VAL A 266 4.17 -7.09 -9.00
N ILE A 267 3.97 -6.40 -10.13
CA ILE A 267 3.43 -5.04 -10.14
C ILE A 267 1.90 -5.08 -10.01
N GLN A 268 1.40 -4.41 -9.00
CA GLN A 268 -0.02 -4.35 -8.65
C GLN A 268 -0.66 -2.98 -8.93
N GLY A 269 0.05 -2.09 -9.63
CA GLY A 269 -0.26 -0.67 -9.74
C GLY A 269 0.71 0.21 -8.94
N ALA A 270 0.68 1.51 -9.23
CA ALA A 270 1.47 2.54 -8.59
C ALA A 270 0.72 3.21 -7.44
N THR A 271 1.41 3.49 -6.34
CA THR A 271 0.90 4.33 -5.27
C THR A 271 1.50 5.72 -5.41
N VAL A 272 0.67 6.75 -5.41
CA VAL A 272 1.11 8.15 -5.39
C VAL A 272 1.01 8.67 -3.97
N ARG A 273 2.13 9.11 -3.39
CA ARG A 273 2.20 9.72 -2.07
C ARG A 273 2.38 11.23 -2.21
N HIS A 274 1.50 11.99 -1.58
CA HIS A 274 1.65 13.42 -1.39
C HIS A 274 2.27 13.63 -0.02
N SER A 275 3.48 14.16 0.05
CA SER A 275 4.12 14.59 1.28
C SER A 275 4.43 16.10 1.21
N PRO A 276 4.79 16.74 2.35
CA PRO A 276 5.27 18.11 2.34
C PRO A 276 6.55 18.29 1.49
N SER A 277 7.32 17.21 1.28
CA SER A 277 8.53 17.23 0.46
C SER A 277 8.27 17.06 -1.04
N GLY A 278 7.03 16.77 -1.45
CA GLY A 278 6.63 16.65 -2.84
C GLY A 278 5.79 15.41 -3.14
N LEU A 279 5.70 15.07 -4.42
CA LEU A 279 5.01 13.88 -4.90
C LEU A 279 6.00 12.73 -5.03
N GLN A 280 5.59 11.55 -4.60
CA GLN A 280 6.38 10.34 -4.71
C GLN A 280 5.55 9.23 -5.34
N LEU A 281 6.08 8.62 -6.39
CA LEU A 281 5.51 7.46 -7.05
C LEU A 281 6.19 6.20 -6.50
N GLU A 282 5.42 5.23 -6.05
CA GLU A 282 5.90 3.94 -5.58
C GLU A 282 5.32 2.80 -6.42
N LEU A 283 6.14 1.81 -6.77
CA LEU A 283 5.75 0.58 -7.48
C LEU A 283 6.23 -0.63 -6.68
N GLY A 284 5.39 -1.68 -6.70
CA GLY A 284 5.71 -2.96 -6.08
C GLY A 284 5.57 -2.95 -4.56
N GLU A 285 6.48 -3.66 -3.90
CA GLU A 285 6.49 -3.83 -2.45
C GLU A 285 7.30 -2.72 -1.77
N SER A 286 6.99 -2.40 -0.51
CA SER A 286 7.80 -1.44 0.26
C SER A 286 9.17 -2.04 0.58
N SER A 287 10.24 -1.27 0.38
CA SER A 287 11.64 -1.68 0.64
C SER A 287 11.91 -2.13 2.09
N SER A 288 11.02 -1.81 3.04
CA SER A 288 11.12 -2.23 4.44
C SER A 288 10.78 -3.71 4.70
N ALA A 289 10.28 -4.44 3.70
CA ALA A 289 10.03 -5.87 3.86
C ALA A 289 11.36 -6.63 3.92
N ALA A 290 11.52 -7.55 4.87
CA ALA A 290 12.71 -8.40 4.90
C ALA A 290 12.86 -9.14 3.57
N TRP A 291 13.95 -8.87 2.85
CA TRP A 291 14.23 -9.54 1.58
C TRP A 291 14.84 -10.92 1.86
N PRO A 292 14.36 -11.99 1.20
CA PRO A 292 14.98 -13.29 1.33
C PRO A 292 16.42 -13.23 0.83
N PRO A 293 17.33 -14.07 1.36
CA PRO A 293 18.68 -14.15 0.84
C PRO A 293 18.67 -14.51 -0.64
N SER A 294 19.56 -13.88 -1.42
CA SER A 294 19.66 -13.99 -2.89
C SER A 294 19.98 -15.40 -3.43
N SER A 295 20.14 -16.39 -2.56
CA SER A 295 20.52 -17.77 -2.87
C SER A 295 19.34 -18.72 -3.12
N MET A 296 18.08 -18.26 -2.97
CA MET A 296 16.90 -19.12 -3.16
C MET A 296 16.14 -18.80 -4.45
N LEU A 297 15.48 -19.83 -5.01
CA LEU A 297 14.45 -19.77 -6.05
C LEU A 297 13.30 -18.85 -5.58
N THR A 298 13.53 -17.56 -5.65
CA THR A 298 12.63 -16.53 -5.15
C THR A 298 11.78 -16.04 -6.29
N ASN A 299 10.49 -15.82 -6.03
CA ASN A 299 9.65 -15.11 -6.98
C ASN A 299 10.29 -13.73 -7.26
N PRO A 300 10.19 -13.23 -8.50
CA PRO A 300 10.67 -11.89 -8.78
C PRO A 300 10.01 -10.90 -7.81
N ARG A 301 10.74 -9.86 -7.41
CA ARG A 301 10.25 -8.78 -6.55
C ARG A 301 10.82 -7.46 -7.03
N ILE A 302 10.02 -6.41 -6.88
CA ILE A 302 10.43 -5.05 -7.20
C ILE A 302 9.93 -4.12 -6.09
N SER A 303 10.82 -3.27 -5.61
CA SER A 303 10.49 -2.04 -4.90
C SER A 303 11.06 -0.91 -5.74
N PHE A 304 10.21 0.02 -6.16
CA PHE A 304 10.66 1.20 -6.90
C PHE A 304 9.97 2.43 -6.33
N ARG A 305 10.73 3.49 -6.16
CA ARG A 305 10.30 4.76 -5.59
C ARG A 305 10.95 5.88 -6.35
N MET A 306 10.16 6.88 -6.74
CA MET A 306 10.64 8.03 -7.49
C MET A 306 9.98 9.31 -7.01
N GLN A 307 10.74 10.40 -6.93
CA GLN A 307 10.21 11.73 -6.72
C GLN A 307 9.61 12.28 -8.03
N ALA A 308 8.30 12.49 -8.06
CA ALA A 308 7.58 13.03 -9.21
C ALA A 308 7.59 14.57 -9.16
N THR A 309 8.72 15.18 -9.55
CA THR A 309 8.79 16.65 -9.66
C THR A 309 7.96 17.15 -10.85
N PRO A 310 7.51 18.42 -10.87
CA PRO A 310 6.75 18.97 -12.00
C PRO A 310 7.48 18.88 -13.35
N ALA A 311 8.80 18.79 -13.35
CA ALA A 311 9.60 18.56 -14.56
C ALA A 311 9.46 17.12 -15.06
N VAL A 312 9.58 16.13 -14.16
CA VAL A 312 9.52 14.69 -14.45
C VAL A 312 8.12 14.25 -14.89
N VAL A 313 7.06 14.89 -14.41
CA VAL A 313 5.67 14.56 -14.78
C VAL A 313 5.38 14.84 -16.26
N ARG A 314 6.16 15.71 -16.92
CA ARG A 314 5.95 16.03 -18.34
C ARG A 314 6.42 14.89 -19.22
N GLN A 315 5.72 14.68 -20.34
CA GLN A 315 6.13 13.68 -21.33
C GLN A 315 7.53 14.01 -21.90
N GLY A 316 8.36 12.99 -22.09
CA GLY A 316 9.69 13.08 -22.69
C GLY A 316 10.80 12.45 -21.85
N LYS A 317 12.04 12.64 -22.31
CA LYS A 317 13.25 12.13 -21.66
C LYS A 317 13.82 13.12 -20.65
N HIS A 318 14.01 12.67 -19.42
CA HIS A 318 14.49 13.49 -18.31
C HIS A 318 15.72 12.84 -17.67
N PRO A 319 16.85 13.55 -17.54
CA PRO A 319 17.90 13.13 -16.63
C PRO A 319 17.40 13.30 -15.19
N ILE A 320 17.56 12.28 -14.36
CA ILE A 320 17.11 12.30 -12.96
C ILE A 320 18.31 12.22 -12.03
N ALA A 321 18.24 12.99 -10.93
CA ALA A 321 19.24 12.94 -9.87
C ALA A 321 19.23 11.55 -9.20
N MET A 322 20.41 11.06 -8.81
CA MET A 322 20.56 9.70 -8.25
C MET A 322 19.75 9.48 -6.97
N ASP A 323 19.50 10.53 -6.20
CA ASP A 323 18.72 10.51 -4.96
C ASP A 323 17.19 10.63 -5.18
N ALA A 324 16.77 11.01 -6.40
CA ALA A 324 15.36 11.14 -6.74
C ALA A 324 14.71 9.81 -7.15
N VAL A 325 15.50 8.73 -7.34
CA VAL A 325 15.03 7.39 -7.64
C VAL A 325 15.71 6.38 -6.71
N ALA A 326 14.91 5.53 -6.07
CA ALA A 326 15.39 4.39 -5.32
C ALA A 326 14.70 3.12 -5.82
N PHE A 327 15.46 2.05 -6.04
CA PHE A 327 14.87 0.77 -6.41
C PHE A 327 15.67 -0.42 -5.90
N GLU A 328 14.96 -1.51 -5.69
CA GLU A 328 15.46 -2.84 -5.35
C GLU A 328 14.73 -3.84 -6.26
N ILE A 329 15.49 -4.57 -7.06
CA ILE A 329 14.97 -5.55 -8.02
C ILE A 329 15.62 -6.90 -7.71
N LEU A 330 14.78 -7.88 -7.38
CA LEU A 330 15.18 -9.27 -7.20
C LEU A 330 14.64 -10.08 -8.37
N ILE A 331 15.54 -10.72 -9.10
CA ILE A 331 15.24 -11.59 -10.23
C ILE A 331 15.84 -12.97 -9.93
N PRO A 332 15.13 -14.07 -10.26
CA PRO A 332 15.65 -15.41 -10.05
C PRO A 332 17.05 -15.61 -10.64
N HIS A 333 17.93 -16.26 -9.87
CA HIS A 333 19.31 -16.59 -10.27
C HIS A 333 20.22 -15.38 -10.56
N ARG A 334 19.85 -14.18 -10.09
CA ARG A 334 20.69 -12.99 -10.16
C ARG A 334 20.87 -12.38 -8.77
N PRO A 335 22.03 -11.75 -8.48
CA PRO A 335 22.17 -10.89 -7.32
C PRO A 335 21.09 -9.79 -7.33
N MET A 336 20.66 -9.37 -6.15
CA MET A 336 19.75 -8.24 -6.01
C MET A 336 20.38 -6.99 -6.63
N THR A 337 19.62 -6.31 -7.47
CA THR A 337 20.04 -5.06 -8.11
C THR A 337 19.44 -3.90 -7.33
N THR A 338 20.26 -2.96 -6.88
CA THR A 338 19.84 -1.80 -6.07
C THR A 338 20.37 -0.51 -6.67
N SER A 339 19.63 0.58 -6.45
CA SER A 339 20.04 1.94 -6.82
C SER A 339 21.28 2.44 -6.08
N GLU A 340 21.70 1.80 -4.98
CA GLU A 340 22.91 2.20 -4.23
C GLU A 340 24.20 2.00 -5.03
N ILE A 341 24.19 1.16 -6.06
CA ILE A 341 25.35 0.82 -6.89
C ILE A 341 25.15 1.34 -8.32
N ILE A 342 24.54 2.52 -8.46
CA ILE A 342 24.36 3.18 -9.77
C ILE A 342 25.69 3.78 -10.25
N HIS A 343 25.94 3.59 -11.54
CA HIS A 343 27.05 4.21 -12.25
C HIS A 343 26.49 5.09 -13.37
N GLY A 344 26.82 6.38 -13.35
CA GLY A 344 26.44 7.32 -14.43
C GLY A 344 25.09 7.99 -14.22
N SER A 345 24.49 8.46 -15.32
CA SER A 345 23.22 9.19 -15.32
C SER A 345 22.03 8.26 -15.39
N ILE A 346 21.00 8.53 -14.60
CA ILE A 346 19.69 7.89 -14.72
C ILE A 346 18.88 8.68 -15.76
N VAL A 347 18.34 7.98 -16.76
CA VAL A 347 17.44 8.57 -17.77
C VAL A 347 16.06 7.97 -17.61
N LEU A 348 15.05 8.82 -17.48
CA LEU A 348 13.65 8.43 -17.46
C LEU A 348 12.95 8.96 -18.70
N ASP A 349 12.43 8.07 -19.54
CA ASP A 349 11.56 8.39 -20.66
C ASP A 349 10.10 8.24 -20.24
N VAL A 350 9.42 9.35 -20.01
CA VAL A 350 8.04 9.38 -19.53
C VAL A 350 7.11 9.53 -20.72
N ASP A 351 6.25 8.53 -20.95
CA ASP A 351 5.13 8.67 -21.88
C ASP A 351 3.94 9.30 -21.15
N MET A 352 3.61 8.79 -19.97
CA MET A 352 2.47 9.28 -19.17
C MET A 352 2.70 9.00 -17.68
N LEU A 353 2.53 10.01 -16.83
CA LEU A 353 2.68 9.84 -15.39
C LEU A 353 1.42 10.34 -14.67
N GLY A 354 0.41 9.47 -14.60
CA GLY A 354 -0.81 9.73 -13.85
C GLY A 354 -0.53 9.98 -12.37
N LEU A 355 -1.26 10.92 -11.80
CA LEU A 355 -1.18 11.30 -10.39
C LEU A 355 -2.49 11.04 -9.64
N GLU A 356 -3.58 10.83 -10.37
CA GLU A 356 -4.90 10.50 -9.81
C GLU A 356 -5.23 9.03 -9.95
N LEU A 357 -6.14 8.56 -9.10
CA LEU A 357 -6.50 7.16 -9.01
C LEU A 357 -7.13 6.61 -10.31
N GLY A 358 -6.50 5.56 -10.85
CA GLY A 358 -6.87 4.93 -12.11
C GLY A 358 -6.23 5.56 -13.34
N GLU A 359 -5.48 6.66 -13.19
CA GLU A 359 -4.72 7.21 -14.30
C GLU A 359 -3.55 6.29 -14.69
N PRO A 360 -3.22 6.22 -15.98
CA PRO A 360 -2.11 5.40 -16.47
C PRO A 360 -0.74 5.93 -16.06
N VAL A 361 0.20 5.01 -15.84
CA VAL A 361 1.61 5.25 -15.51
C VAL A 361 2.47 4.47 -16.49
N ARG A 362 3.13 5.17 -17.39
CA ARG A 362 3.91 4.62 -18.51
C ARG A 362 5.25 5.34 -18.62
N PHE A 363 6.34 4.63 -18.35
CA PHE A 363 7.69 5.16 -18.46
C PHE A 363 8.73 4.05 -18.71
N VAL A 364 9.90 4.46 -19.17
CA VAL A 364 11.10 3.62 -19.28
C VAL A 364 12.22 4.26 -18.46
N LEU A 365 12.81 3.50 -17.54
CA LEU A 365 13.99 3.88 -16.79
C LEU A 365 15.21 3.16 -17.37
N GLU A 366 16.24 3.90 -17.73
CA GLU A 366 17.54 3.38 -18.19
C GLU A 366 18.65 3.87 -17.25
N THR A 367 19.48 2.94 -16.77
CA THR A 367 20.63 3.24 -15.91
C THR A 367 21.65 2.11 -15.95
N ASP A 368 22.91 2.40 -15.64
CA ASP A 368 23.91 1.35 -15.40
C ASP A 368 24.04 1.10 -13.89
N VAL A 369 24.12 -0.16 -13.49
CA VAL A 369 24.13 -0.64 -12.10
C VAL A 369 25.14 -1.76 -11.92
N GLY A 370 25.48 -2.08 -10.67
CA GLY A 370 26.36 -3.20 -10.32
C GLY A 370 27.77 -2.74 -9.96
N PRO A 371 28.63 -3.63 -9.43
CA PRO A 371 29.94 -3.22 -8.93
C PRO A 371 30.85 -2.73 -10.06
N ILE A 372 31.89 -1.97 -9.70
CA ILE A 372 32.84 -1.33 -10.64
C ILE A 372 33.41 -2.33 -11.67
N ILE A 373 33.65 -3.58 -11.27
CA ILE A 373 34.23 -4.64 -12.10
C ILE A 373 33.23 -5.34 -13.03
N SER A 374 31.92 -5.18 -12.81
CA SER A 374 30.87 -5.81 -13.61
C SER A 374 29.64 -4.90 -13.64
N LYS A 375 29.66 -3.92 -14.55
CA LYS A 375 28.52 -3.04 -14.80
C LYS A 375 27.46 -3.77 -15.60
N GLN A 376 26.20 -3.49 -15.32
CA GLN A 376 25.05 -4.00 -16.01
C GLN A 376 24.18 -2.84 -16.43
N HIS A 377 23.76 -2.82 -17.69
CA HIS A 377 22.76 -1.89 -18.17
C HIS A 377 21.38 -2.41 -17.80
N LEU A 378 20.63 -1.63 -17.04
CA LEU A 378 19.27 -1.90 -16.60
C LEU A 378 18.29 -1.02 -17.39
N ARG A 379 17.31 -1.66 -18.03
CA ARG A 379 16.16 -1.00 -18.66
C ARG A 379 14.87 -1.54 -18.05
N LEU A 380 14.18 -0.71 -17.27
CA LEU A 380 12.88 -1.03 -16.67
C LEU A 380 11.77 -0.31 -17.45
N GLU A 381 10.91 -1.07 -18.11
CA GLU A 381 9.74 -0.59 -18.82
C GLU A 381 8.49 -0.86 -17.98
N VAL A 382 7.72 0.19 -17.68
CA VAL A 382 6.51 0.13 -16.85
C VAL A 382 5.32 0.63 -17.65
N ASN A 383 4.24 -0.15 -17.65
CA ASN A 383 2.93 0.23 -18.13
C ASN A 383 1.88 -0.25 -17.12
N THR A 384 1.50 0.64 -16.22
CA THR A 384 0.59 0.39 -15.11
C THR A 384 -0.39 1.54 -14.90
N PHE A 385 -1.01 1.62 -13.74
CA PHE A 385 -1.94 2.66 -13.35
C PHE A 385 -1.76 3.04 -11.88
N VAL A 386 -2.28 4.20 -11.48
CA VAL A 386 -2.33 4.60 -10.07
C VAL A 386 -3.39 3.78 -9.33
N ARG A 387 -2.97 2.89 -8.43
CA ARG A 387 -3.85 2.04 -7.60
C ARG A 387 -4.25 2.67 -6.28
N ASP A 388 -3.50 3.66 -5.80
CA ASP A 388 -3.76 4.33 -4.53
C ASP A 388 -3.14 5.73 -4.54
N VAL A 389 -3.78 6.66 -3.83
CA VAL A 389 -3.29 8.03 -3.62
C VAL A 389 -3.33 8.32 -2.13
N VAL A 390 -2.17 8.45 -1.51
CA VAL A 390 -2.01 8.64 -0.07
C VAL A 390 -1.57 10.07 0.21
N LYS A 391 -2.30 10.79 1.06
CA LYS A 391 -1.93 12.12 1.53
C LYS A 391 -1.29 12.00 2.91
N ILE A 392 0.00 12.33 3.01
CA ILE A 392 0.80 12.29 4.23
C ILE A 392 0.96 13.72 4.73
N GLY A 393 0.44 14.00 5.92
CA GLY A 393 0.54 15.32 6.57
C GLY A 393 -0.80 15.78 7.14
N PRO A 394 -0.82 16.88 7.92
CA PRO A 394 -2.08 17.49 8.32
C PRO A 394 -2.88 17.82 7.06
N SER A 395 -4.13 17.37 7.01
CA SER A 395 -5.05 17.77 5.96
C SER A 395 -5.13 19.30 5.97
N ILE A 396 -4.44 19.96 5.03
CA ILE A 396 -4.70 21.37 4.78
C ILE A 396 -6.16 21.40 4.31
N PRO A 397 -7.06 22.12 5.00
CA PRO A 397 -8.44 22.23 4.54
C PRO A 397 -8.41 22.75 3.10
N SER A 398 -9.03 21.99 2.20
CA SER A 398 -9.26 22.44 0.83
C SER A 398 -10.35 23.50 0.89
N ASP A 399 -9.94 24.77 0.89
CA ASP A 399 -10.81 25.94 0.75
C ASP A 399 -11.58 25.93 -0.59
#